data_AF-A0A958I604-F1
#
_entry.id   AF-A0A958I604-F1
#
_cell.length_a   1.000
_cell.length_b   1.000
_cell.length_c   1.000
_cell.angle_alpha   90.00
_cell.angle_beta   90.00
_cell.angle_gamma   90.00
#
_symmetry.space_group_name_H-M   'P 1'
#
loop_
_entity.id
_entity.type
_entity.pdbx_description
1 polymer ?
#
loop_
_entity_poly.entity_id
_entity_poly.type
_entity_poly.pdbx_seq_one_letter_code
_entity_poly.pdbx_strand_id
1 'polypeptide(L)'
;MSESRQHTAIAGFKNFEDIRVGDTAEFTHTITERDVQAFANLTGDHNPLHLDSAFAQESGFRQPVVYGMLSASFISTMIGMYIPGKGALWTGQSLQFLNPAYVGDMLTIRAEVAQKSPANRLLVLKIAIENQQGKALITGESTVKMLEIKMKKATPEDGTQTILITGGSRGIGAATAKLLAADGHRIVINYANAEDAASSLVREISDADGKAIAIR
;
A
#
# COMPACT_ATOMS: atom_id res chain seq x y z
N MET A 1 -26.02 4.51 13.31
CA MET A 1 -26.56 4.49 11.93
C MET A 1 -25.36 4.45 11.00
N SER A 2 -25.32 3.44 10.13
CA SER A 2 -24.16 3.08 9.32
C SER A 2 -23.99 4.07 8.16
N GLU A 3 -22.87 4.80 8.14
CA GLU A 3 -22.47 5.58 6.97
C GLU A 3 -22.04 4.61 5.86
N SER A 4 -22.85 4.55 4.80
CA SER A 4 -22.54 3.82 3.58
C SER A 4 -21.43 4.55 2.82
N ARG A 5 -20.17 4.21 3.10
CA ARG A 5 -19.05 4.53 2.21
C ARG A 5 -19.29 3.79 0.89
N GLN A 6 -19.72 4.49 -0.16
CA GLN A 6 -19.62 3.96 -1.52
C GLN A 6 -18.15 3.98 -1.94
N HIS A 7 -17.40 2.99 -1.48
CA HIS A 7 -16.08 2.69 -2.02
C HIS A 7 -16.28 2.01 -3.36
N THR A 8 -15.98 2.70 -4.46
CA THR A 8 -15.50 2.01 -5.66
C THR A 8 -14.02 1.70 -5.44
N ALA A 9 -13.72 0.67 -4.67
CA ALA A 9 -12.42 0.00 -4.67
C ALA A 9 -12.72 -1.48 -4.96
N ILE A 10 -12.01 -2.23 -5.80
CA ILE A 10 -10.56 -2.36 -5.95
C ILE A 10 -10.31 -2.89 -7.38
N ALA A 11 -9.63 -2.15 -8.25
CA ALA A 11 -8.71 -2.81 -9.18
C ALA A 11 -7.43 -2.96 -8.36
N GLY A 12 -6.97 -4.20 -8.13
CA GLY A 12 -5.86 -4.48 -7.23
C GLY A 12 -4.64 -3.59 -7.49
N PHE A 13 -3.82 -3.38 -6.46
CA PHE A 13 -2.59 -2.58 -6.60
C PHE A 13 -1.81 -3.05 -7.83
N LYS A 14 -1.60 -2.13 -8.77
CA LYS A 14 -0.83 -2.42 -9.97
C LYS A 14 0.65 -2.42 -9.62
N ASN A 15 1.39 -3.37 -10.19
CA ASN A 15 2.84 -3.21 -10.21
C ASN A 15 3.19 -1.99 -11.05
N PHE A 16 4.34 -1.38 -10.80
CA PHE A 16 4.81 -0.24 -11.59
C PHE A 16 4.76 -0.52 -13.10
N GLU A 17 5.01 -1.76 -13.51
CA GLU A 17 5.06 -2.20 -14.91
C GLU A 17 3.67 -2.14 -15.59
N ASP A 18 2.61 -2.40 -14.83
CA ASP A 18 1.24 -2.45 -15.31
C ASP A 18 0.57 -1.07 -15.39
N ILE A 19 1.17 -0.06 -14.74
CA ILE A 19 0.67 1.32 -14.75
C ILE A 19 1.02 1.99 -16.08
N ARG A 20 0.04 2.63 -16.71
CA ARG A 20 0.20 3.33 -17.99
C ARG A 20 -0.11 4.82 -17.84
N VAL A 21 0.52 5.64 -18.69
CA VAL A 21 0.11 7.05 -18.85
C VAL A 21 -1.35 7.07 -19.31
N GLY A 22 -2.14 7.95 -18.72
CA GLY A 22 -3.59 8.04 -18.91
C GLY A 22 -4.41 7.11 -17.99
N ASP A 23 -3.79 6.23 -17.19
CA ASP A 23 -4.51 5.53 -16.13
C ASP A 23 -5.10 6.54 -15.14
N THR A 24 -6.35 6.35 -14.76
CA THR A 24 -7.05 7.23 -13.83
C THR A 24 -7.58 6.46 -12.62
N ALA A 25 -7.73 7.17 -11.51
CA ALA A 25 -8.48 6.71 -10.36
C ALA A 25 -9.22 7.89 -9.72
N GLU A 26 -10.35 7.59 -9.09
CA GLU A 26 -11.11 8.58 -8.34
C GLU A 26 -11.80 7.96 -7.13
N PHE A 27 -12.08 8.79 -6.14
CA PHE A 27 -12.98 8.47 -5.04
C PHE A 27 -13.65 9.73 -4.52
N THR A 28 -14.70 9.54 -3.72
CA THR A 28 -15.42 10.65 -3.11
C THR A 28 -15.35 10.62 -1.59
N HIS A 29 -15.39 11.80 -0.97
CA HIS A 29 -15.53 11.98 0.47
C HIS A 29 -16.37 13.22 0.77
N THR A 30 -17.40 13.07 1.60
CA THR A 30 -18.20 14.21 2.09
C THR A 30 -17.52 14.81 3.30
N ILE A 31 -17.16 16.11 3.23
CA ILE A 31 -16.55 16.80 4.36
C ILE A 31 -17.57 16.94 5.49
N THR A 32 -17.19 16.50 6.68
CA THR A 32 -17.99 16.63 7.90
C THR A 32 -17.36 17.60 8.89
N GLU A 33 -18.15 18.08 9.86
CA GLU A 33 -17.62 18.85 10.99
C GLU A 33 -16.57 18.05 11.78
N ARG A 34 -16.73 16.72 11.85
CA ARG A 34 -15.77 15.83 12.51
C ARG A 34 -14.41 15.88 11.81
N ASP A 35 -14.39 15.91 10.48
CA ASP A 35 -13.14 16.00 9.72
C ASP A 35 -12.43 17.33 10.02
N VAL A 36 -13.17 18.43 10.02
CA VAL A 36 -12.66 19.78 10.34
C VAL A 36 -12.08 19.82 11.75
N GLN A 37 -12.82 19.33 12.75
CA GLN A 37 -12.36 19.33 14.14
C GLN A 37 -11.16 18.39 14.35
N ALA A 38 -11.17 17.21 13.75
CA ALA A 38 -10.06 16.27 13.82
C ALA A 38 -8.80 16.87 13.20
N PHE A 39 -8.94 17.57 12.07
CA PHE A 39 -7.82 18.25 11.43
C PHE A 39 -7.27 19.40 12.28
N ALA A 40 -8.14 20.25 12.84
CA ALA A 40 -7.74 21.33 13.75
C ALA A 40 -6.96 20.79 14.97
N ASN A 41 -7.46 19.71 15.58
CA ASN A 41 -6.81 19.08 16.73
C ASN A 41 -5.46 18.45 16.35
N LEU A 42 -5.35 17.85 15.17
CA LEU A 42 -4.13 17.21 14.69
C LEU A 42 -3.04 18.22 14.33
N THR A 43 -3.42 19.31 13.66
CA THR A 43 -2.45 20.30 13.13
C THR A 43 -2.17 21.44 14.10
N GLY A 44 -3.08 21.68 15.05
CA GLY A 44 -3.04 22.85 15.95
C GLY A 44 -3.56 24.14 15.30
N ASP A 45 -4.00 24.11 14.04
CA ASP A 45 -4.56 25.28 13.35
C ASP A 45 -6.00 25.53 13.80
N HIS A 46 -6.15 26.43 14.78
CA HIS A 46 -7.45 26.86 15.31
C HIS A 46 -7.88 28.22 14.77
N ASN A 47 -7.47 28.59 13.56
CA ASN A 47 -7.84 29.86 12.96
C ASN A 47 -9.39 29.99 12.90
N PRO A 48 -9.98 31.11 13.39
CA PRO A 48 -11.42 31.30 13.44
C PRO A 48 -12.09 31.25 12.06
N LEU A 49 -11.35 31.47 10.96
CA LEU A 49 -11.87 31.32 9.60
C LEU A 49 -12.46 29.92 9.32
N HIS A 50 -12.00 28.89 10.04
CA HIS A 50 -12.43 27.50 9.88
C HIS A 50 -13.44 27.03 10.94
N LEU A 51 -13.56 27.76 12.06
CA LEU A 51 -14.28 27.28 13.26
C LEU A 51 -15.38 28.24 13.74
N ASP A 52 -15.28 29.53 13.42
CA ASP A 52 -16.19 30.58 13.88
C ASP A 52 -17.03 31.12 12.72
N SER A 53 -18.36 30.96 12.84
CA SER A 53 -19.30 31.39 11.81
C SER A 53 -19.40 32.90 11.66
N ALA A 54 -19.29 33.66 12.76
CA ALA A 54 -19.36 35.12 12.72
C ALA A 54 -18.10 35.71 12.07
N PHE A 55 -16.92 35.21 12.46
CA PHE A 55 -15.65 35.64 11.87
C PHE A 55 -15.58 35.31 10.37
N ALA A 56 -16.03 34.12 9.96
CA ALA A 56 -16.05 33.74 8.55
C ALA A 56 -16.98 34.66 7.72
N GLN A 57 -18.14 35.03 8.26
CA GLN A 57 -19.07 35.97 7.63
C GLN A 57 -18.50 37.38 7.50
N GLU A 58 -17.88 37.90 8.57
CA GLU A 58 -17.18 39.19 8.55
C GLU A 58 -16.04 39.20 7.53
N SER A 59 -15.39 38.05 7.33
CA SER A 59 -14.33 37.85 6.33
C SER A 59 -14.84 37.65 4.90
N GLY A 60 -16.14 37.78 4.65
CA GLY A 60 -16.74 37.70 3.32
C GLY A 60 -17.08 36.29 2.84
N PHE A 61 -17.02 35.27 3.71
CA PHE A 61 -17.45 33.91 3.40
C PHE A 61 -18.87 33.64 3.89
N ARG A 62 -19.60 32.75 3.21
CA ARG A 62 -20.98 32.43 3.61
C ARG A 62 -21.09 31.63 4.93
N GLN A 63 -20.02 30.92 5.29
CA GLN A 63 -19.87 30.10 6.49
C GLN A 63 -18.38 29.73 6.63
N PRO A 64 -17.94 29.10 7.74
CA PRO A 64 -16.55 28.68 7.90
C PRO A 64 -16.08 27.83 6.72
N VAL A 65 -14.92 28.18 6.18
CA VAL A 65 -14.34 27.45 5.04
C VAL A 65 -13.55 26.26 5.57
N VAL A 66 -13.57 25.17 4.83
CA VAL A 66 -12.76 23.98 5.16
C VAL A 66 -11.28 24.31 4.90
N TYR A 67 -10.39 23.81 5.76
CA TYR A 67 -8.94 23.92 5.55
C TYR A 67 -8.56 23.38 4.17
N GLY A 68 -7.87 24.17 3.34
CA GLY A 68 -7.43 23.71 2.03
C GLY A 68 -6.58 22.43 2.12
N MET A 69 -5.73 22.33 3.15
CA MET A 69 -4.90 21.14 3.38
C MET A 69 -5.68 19.94 3.93
N LEU A 70 -6.84 20.11 4.56
CA LEU A 70 -7.73 18.99 4.88
C LEU A 70 -8.23 18.35 3.58
N SER A 71 -8.76 19.16 2.65
CA SER A 71 -9.17 18.68 1.33
C SER A 71 -8.00 18.07 0.54
N ALA A 72 -6.82 18.68 0.59
CA ALA A 72 -5.63 18.16 -0.09
C ALA A 72 -5.08 16.87 0.56
N SER A 73 -5.33 16.62 1.84
CA SER A 73 -4.83 15.43 2.55
C SER A 73 -5.35 14.12 1.93
N PHE A 74 -6.52 14.16 1.29
CA PHE A 74 -7.09 13.03 0.56
C PHE A 74 -6.24 12.56 -0.64
N ILE A 75 -5.31 13.39 -1.13
CA ILE A 75 -4.31 12.97 -2.13
C ILE A 75 -3.41 11.85 -1.55
N SER A 76 -3.14 11.86 -0.24
CA SER A 76 -2.44 10.76 0.42
C SER A 76 -3.21 9.44 0.28
N THR A 77 -4.53 9.49 0.46
CA THR A 77 -5.42 8.33 0.27
C THR A 77 -5.42 7.88 -1.18
N MET A 78 -5.52 8.82 -2.13
CA MET A 78 -5.42 8.53 -3.57
C MET A 78 -4.13 7.76 -3.90
N ILE A 79 -2.98 8.28 -3.45
CA ILE A 79 -1.67 7.69 -3.73
C ILE A 79 -1.50 6.32 -3.07
N GLY A 80 -1.87 6.21 -1.79
CA GLY A 80 -1.64 5.02 -0.99
C GLY A 80 -2.63 3.87 -1.22
N MET A 81 -3.87 4.20 -1.60
CA MET A 81 -4.97 3.22 -1.66
C MET A 81 -5.55 3.02 -3.07
N TYR A 82 -5.28 3.93 -4.01
CA TYR A 82 -5.85 3.84 -5.37
C TYR A 82 -4.76 3.74 -6.44
N ILE A 83 -3.98 4.80 -6.66
CA ILE A 83 -2.96 4.83 -7.70
C ILE A 83 -1.72 5.63 -7.27
N PRO A 84 -0.52 5.05 -7.24
CA PRO A 84 -0.18 3.68 -7.65
C PRO A 84 -0.42 2.61 -6.56
N GLY A 85 -0.67 3.01 -5.32
CA GLY A 85 -0.96 2.09 -4.21
C GLY A 85 0.30 1.52 -3.53
N LYS A 86 0.29 0.22 -3.20
CA LYS A 86 1.37 -0.44 -2.46
C LYS A 86 2.76 -0.15 -3.07
N GLY A 87 3.69 0.32 -2.23
CA GLY A 87 5.05 0.67 -2.64
C GLY A 87 5.22 2.11 -3.13
N ALA A 88 4.14 2.91 -3.12
CA ALA A 88 4.21 4.35 -3.35
C ALA A 88 5.01 5.06 -2.26
N LEU A 89 5.98 5.85 -2.67
CA LEU A 89 6.61 6.89 -1.87
C LEU A 89 6.26 8.24 -2.50
N TRP A 90 5.48 9.06 -1.79
CA TRP A 90 5.09 10.40 -2.25
C TRP A 90 6.24 11.38 -2.03
N THR A 91 6.92 11.80 -3.10
CA THR A 91 8.18 12.55 -3.03
C THR A 91 8.05 14.03 -3.39
N GLY A 92 6.93 14.45 -3.97
CA GLY A 92 6.71 15.85 -4.34
C GLY A 92 5.25 16.17 -4.56
N GLN A 93 4.88 17.42 -4.31
CA GLN A 93 3.52 17.93 -4.47
C GLN A 93 3.54 19.41 -4.86
N SER A 94 2.74 19.77 -5.86
CA SER A 94 2.35 21.15 -6.17
C SER A 94 0.83 21.29 -6.12
N LEU A 95 0.31 22.41 -5.62
CA LEU A 95 -1.14 22.63 -5.49
C LEU A 95 -1.50 24.08 -5.78
N GLN A 96 -2.68 24.28 -6.35
CA GLN A 96 -3.38 25.56 -6.43
C GLN A 96 -4.75 25.41 -5.78
N PHE A 97 -5.07 26.28 -4.83
CA PHE A 97 -6.38 26.33 -4.17
C PHE A 97 -7.25 27.35 -4.91
N LEU A 98 -8.11 26.84 -5.78
CA LEU A 98 -8.90 27.65 -6.71
C LEU A 98 -10.17 28.20 -6.05
N ASN A 99 -10.81 27.39 -5.19
CA ASN A 99 -12.06 27.74 -4.54
C ASN A 99 -12.16 27.08 -3.15
N PRO A 100 -12.88 27.70 -2.19
CA PRO A 100 -13.10 27.12 -0.87
C PRO A 100 -14.06 25.94 -0.93
N ALA A 101 -13.80 24.95 -0.09
CA ALA A 101 -14.74 23.89 0.25
C ALA A 101 -15.49 24.24 1.54
N TYR A 102 -16.65 23.63 1.74
CA TYR A 102 -17.49 23.81 2.92
C TYR A 102 -17.88 22.46 3.54
N VAL A 103 -18.21 22.48 4.82
CA VAL A 103 -18.85 21.32 5.46
C VAL A 103 -20.11 20.93 4.69
N GLY A 104 -20.28 19.64 4.44
CA GLY A 104 -21.34 19.07 3.62
C GLY A 104 -21.00 18.96 2.13
N ASP A 105 -19.94 19.60 1.63
CA ASP A 105 -19.50 19.39 0.26
C ASP A 105 -19.01 17.93 0.07
N MET A 106 -19.46 17.30 -1.01
CA MET A 106 -18.94 16.00 -1.44
C MET A 106 -17.80 16.26 -2.41
N LEU A 107 -16.58 15.96 -1.98
CA LEU A 107 -15.40 16.10 -2.79
C LEU A 107 -15.23 14.87 -3.68
N THR A 108 -14.97 15.08 -4.96
CA THR A 108 -14.44 14.07 -5.88
C THR A 108 -12.96 14.32 -6.05
N ILE A 109 -12.14 13.36 -5.62
CA ILE A 109 -10.68 13.41 -5.72
C ILE A 109 -10.29 12.51 -6.89
N ARG A 110 -9.61 13.08 -7.89
CA ARG A 110 -9.19 12.38 -9.11
C ARG A 110 -7.68 12.49 -9.30
N ALA A 111 -7.09 11.39 -9.73
CA ALA A 111 -5.72 11.34 -10.23
C ALA A 111 -5.67 10.75 -11.65
N GLU A 112 -4.78 11.28 -12.46
CA GLU A 112 -4.42 10.75 -13.78
C GLU A 112 -2.89 10.60 -13.86
N VAL A 113 -2.39 9.47 -14.35
CA VAL A 113 -0.96 9.29 -14.61
C VAL A 113 -0.57 10.14 -15.83
N ALA A 114 0.00 11.31 -15.59
CA ALA A 114 0.43 12.22 -16.63
C ALA A 114 1.76 11.79 -17.25
N GLN A 115 2.68 11.24 -16.42
CA GLN A 115 3.99 10.79 -16.88
C GLN A 115 4.45 9.54 -16.11
N LYS A 116 5.25 8.70 -16.79
CA LYS A 116 5.92 7.53 -16.21
C LYS A 116 7.39 7.53 -16.64
N SER A 117 8.30 7.46 -15.66
CA SER A 117 9.74 7.34 -15.89
C SER A 117 10.25 5.97 -15.40
N PRO A 118 10.50 5.02 -16.32
CA PRO A 118 10.99 3.69 -15.94
C PRO A 118 12.35 3.70 -15.24
N ALA A 119 13.28 4.54 -15.71
CA ALA A 119 14.65 4.61 -15.20
C ALA A 119 14.70 4.90 -13.69
N ASN A 120 13.80 5.75 -13.20
CA ASN A 120 13.76 6.16 -11.79
C ASN A 120 12.58 5.56 -11.02
N ARG A 121 11.77 4.72 -11.68
CA ARG A 121 10.48 4.19 -11.18
C ARG A 121 9.57 5.30 -10.64
N LEU A 122 9.46 6.41 -11.38
CA LEU A 122 8.68 7.59 -11.00
C LEU A 122 7.39 7.70 -11.81
N LEU A 123 6.35 8.21 -11.16
CA LEU A 123 5.10 8.64 -11.75
C LEU A 123 4.86 10.11 -11.42
N VAL A 124 4.34 10.86 -12.39
CA VAL A 124 3.72 12.17 -12.15
C VAL A 124 2.23 12.00 -12.31
N LEU A 125 1.48 12.32 -11.26
CA LEU A 125 0.04 12.28 -11.22
C LEU A 125 -0.51 13.69 -11.33
N LYS A 126 -1.40 13.94 -12.28
CA LYS A 126 -2.23 15.15 -12.30
C LYS A 126 -3.39 14.95 -11.33
N ILE A 127 -3.58 15.91 -10.43
CA ILE A 127 -4.60 15.88 -9.39
C ILE A 127 -5.67 16.93 -9.67
N ALA A 128 -6.93 16.53 -9.50
CA ALA A 128 -8.07 17.44 -9.47
C ALA A 128 -8.98 17.07 -8.30
N ILE A 129 -9.44 18.08 -7.56
CA ILE A 129 -10.46 17.96 -6.52
C ILE A 129 -11.59 18.92 -6.84
N GLU A 130 -12.79 18.38 -6.99
CA GLU A 130 -14.01 19.10 -7.33
C GLU A 130 -15.09 18.82 -6.30
N ASN A 131 -16.10 19.70 -6.20
CA ASN A 131 -17.28 19.44 -5.36
C ASN A 131 -18.41 18.76 -6.16
N GLN A 132 -19.54 18.50 -5.50
CA GLN A 132 -20.74 17.90 -6.08
C GLN A 132 -21.36 18.65 -7.27
N GLN A 133 -20.97 19.91 -7.52
CA GLN A 133 -21.41 20.71 -8.65
C GLN A 133 -20.40 20.71 -9.82
N GLY A 134 -19.33 19.93 -9.72
CA GLY A 134 -18.21 19.96 -10.67
C GLY A 134 -17.36 21.23 -10.57
N LYS A 135 -17.49 21.98 -9.47
CA LYS A 135 -16.68 23.19 -9.26
C LYS A 135 -15.27 22.79 -8.83
N ALA A 136 -14.26 23.20 -9.60
CA ALA A 136 -12.85 22.98 -9.28
C ALA A 136 -12.44 23.68 -7.99
N LEU A 137 -11.98 22.91 -7.00
CA LEU A 137 -11.53 23.42 -5.71
C LEU A 137 -10.01 23.43 -5.62
N ILE A 138 -9.36 22.34 -6.01
CA ILE A 138 -7.91 22.18 -5.97
C ILE A 138 -7.43 21.50 -7.25
N THR A 139 -6.31 21.97 -7.80
CA THR A 139 -5.59 21.32 -8.90
C THR A 139 -4.10 21.26 -8.59
N GLY A 140 -3.38 20.32 -9.17
CA GLY A 140 -1.94 20.22 -8.98
C GLY A 140 -1.32 18.94 -9.51
N GLU A 141 -0.08 18.68 -9.11
CA GLU A 141 0.64 17.47 -9.49
C GLU A 141 1.32 16.80 -8.29
N SER A 142 1.29 15.47 -8.26
CA SER A 142 2.01 14.65 -7.28
C SER A 142 3.11 13.85 -7.97
N THR A 143 4.33 13.90 -7.43
CA THR A 143 5.42 13.01 -7.86
C THR A 143 5.51 11.83 -6.90
N VAL A 144 5.45 10.61 -7.45
CA VAL A 144 5.44 9.36 -6.67
C VAL A 144 6.52 8.42 -7.19
N LYS A 145 7.38 7.94 -6.28
CA LYS A 145 8.37 6.89 -6.56
C LYS A 145 7.83 5.53 -6.16
N MET A 146 7.93 4.55 -7.05
CA MET A 146 7.56 3.17 -6.78
C MET A 146 8.76 2.39 -6.26
N LEU A 147 8.73 2.09 -4.96
CA LEU A 147 9.76 1.30 -4.30
C LEU A 147 9.76 -0.14 -4.83
N GLU A 148 10.95 -0.72 -4.95
CA GLU A 148 11.09 -2.15 -5.16
C GLU A 148 10.86 -2.87 -3.84
N ILE A 149 9.74 -3.57 -3.73
CA ILE A 149 9.46 -4.42 -2.58
C ILE A 149 10.18 -5.74 -2.80
N LYS A 150 11.43 -5.83 -2.31
CA LYS A 150 12.09 -7.12 -2.17
C LYS A 150 11.34 -7.91 -1.11
N MET A 151 10.57 -8.91 -1.54
CA MET A 151 9.99 -9.87 -0.61
C MET A 151 11.13 -10.49 0.20
N LYS A 152 11.18 -10.20 1.51
CA LYS A 152 11.98 -11.01 2.42
C LYS A 152 11.45 -12.44 2.26
N LYS A 153 12.33 -13.40 1.94
CA LYS A 153 11.99 -14.82 2.12
C LYS A 153 11.42 -14.96 3.52
N ALA A 154 10.24 -15.57 3.64
CA ALA A 154 9.67 -15.86 4.95
C ALA A 154 10.70 -16.69 5.72
N THR A 155 11.33 -16.10 6.73
CA THR A 155 12.02 -16.83 7.78
C THR A 155 10.92 -17.16 8.78
N PRO A 156 10.62 -18.45 9.02
CA PRO A 156 9.75 -18.87 10.11
C PRO A 156 10.18 -18.22 11.43
N GLU A 157 9.18 -17.87 12.26
CA GLU A 157 9.37 -17.10 13.50
C GLU A 157 10.26 -17.82 14.53
N ASP A 158 10.40 -19.14 14.40
CA ASP A 158 11.23 -20.02 15.21
C ASP A 158 12.65 -20.22 14.65
N GLY A 159 13.00 -19.56 13.53
CA GLY A 159 14.28 -19.75 12.84
C GLY A 159 14.36 -21.03 11.98
N THR A 160 13.29 -21.84 11.95
CA THR A 160 13.22 -23.06 11.14
C THR A 160 13.29 -22.71 9.65
N GLN A 161 14.16 -23.33 8.85
CA GLN A 161 14.15 -23.14 7.39
C GLN A 161 13.71 -24.41 6.67
N THR A 162 13.18 -24.26 5.46
CA THR A 162 13.01 -25.39 4.54
C THR A 162 14.26 -25.49 3.66
N ILE A 163 14.97 -26.62 3.74
CA ILE A 163 16.28 -26.81 3.09
C ILE A 163 16.19 -27.95 2.08
N LEU A 164 16.51 -27.64 0.82
CA LEU A 164 16.61 -28.62 -0.27
C LEU A 164 18.04 -29.17 -0.36
N ILE A 165 18.17 -30.49 -0.32
CA ILE A 165 19.46 -31.18 -0.45
C ILE A 165 19.46 -32.00 -1.75
N THR A 166 20.23 -31.52 -2.72
CA THR A 166 20.41 -32.22 -4.01
C THR A 166 21.39 -33.38 -3.85
N GLY A 167 20.99 -34.57 -4.30
CA GLY A 167 21.75 -35.80 -4.03
C GLY A 167 21.66 -36.25 -2.56
N GLY A 168 20.62 -35.84 -1.85
CA GLY A 168 20.47 -36.05 -0.41
C GLY A 168 20.23 -37.50 0.01
N SER A 169 19.97 -38.43 -0.92
CA SER A 169 19.56 -39.79 -0.58
C SER A 169 20.65 -40.63 0.09
N ARG A 170 21.94 -40.31 -0.09
CA ARG A 170 23.07 -41.09 0.45
C ARG A 170 24.30 -40.22 0.73
N GLY A 171 25.30 -40.81 1.38
CA GLY A 171 26.63 -40.22 1.58
C GLY A 171 26.57 -38.89 2.34
N ILE A 172 27.33 -37.90 1.86
CA ILE A 172 27.40 -36.58 2.49
C ILE A 172 26.02 -35.90 2.52
N GLY A 173 25.25 -35.97 1.43
CA GLY A 173 23.93 -35.35 1.38
C GLY A 173 22.97 -35.91 2.44
N ALA A 174 23.02 -37.22 2.69
CA ALA A 174 22.24 -37.84 3.75
C ALA A 174 22.70 -37.43 5.15
N ALA A 175 24.02 -37.32 5.38
CA ALA A 175 24.55 -36.85 6.65
C ALA A 175 24.16 -35.39 6.93
N THR A 176 24.25 -34.52 5.91
CA THR A 176 23.81 -33.13 5.99
C THR A 176 22.31 -33.02 6.26
N ALA A 177 21.49 -33.87 5.65
CA ALA A 177 20.04 -33.92 5.89
C ALA A 177 19.73 -34.19 7.36
N LYS A 178 20.40 -35.17 7.97
CA LYS A 178 20.20 -35.54 9.37
C LYS A 178 20.63 -34.44 10.33
N LEU A 179 21.80 -33.83 10.09
CA LEU A 179 22.30 -32.74 10.94
C LEU A 179 21.35 -31.54 10.93
N LEU A 180 20.93 -31.09 9.76
CA LEU A 180 20.03 -29.94 9.64
C LEU A 180 18.62 -30.24 10.17
N ALA A 181 18.15 -31.49 10.04
CA ALA A 181 16.90 -31.90 10.66
C ALA A 181 16.97 -31.89 12.20
N ALA A 182 18.10 -32.34 12.77
CA ALA A 182 18.35 -32.31 14.21
C ALA A 182 18.42 -30.86 14.75
N ASP A 183 18.88 -29.91 13.93
CA ASP A 183 18.85 -28.47 14.22
C ASP A 183 17.44 -27.86 14.09
N GLY A 184 16.41 -28.67 13.86
CA GLY A 184 15.00 -28.26 13.80
C GLY A 184 14.52 -27.80 12.42
N HIS A 185 15.34 -27.92 11.38
CA HIS A 185 14.95 -27.52 10.02
C HIS A 185 14.08 -28.56 9.30
N ARG A 186 13.31 -28.09 8.30
CA ARG A 186 12.47 -28.93 7.45
C ARG A 186 13.26 -29.32 6.21
N ILE A 187 13.49 -30.61 5.99
CA ILE A 187 14.38 -31.09 4.95
C ILE A 187 13.62 -31.59 3.73
N VAL A 188 14.09 -31.22 2.54
CA VAL A 188 13.61 -31.73 1.26
C VAL A 188 14.76 -32.49 0.61
N ILE A 189 14.62 -33.81 0.50
CA ILE A 189 15.64 -34.71 -0.05
C ILE A 189 15.36 -34.89 -1.54
N ASN A 190 16.24 -34.41 -2.40
CA ASN A 190 16.13 -34.61 -3.85
C ASN A 190 16.93 -35.82 -4.30
N TYR A 191 16.31 -36.71 -5.07
CA TYR A 191 16.94 -37.91 -5.63
C TYR A 191 16.68 -38.05 -7.14
N ALA A 192 17.66 -38.51 -7.90
CA ALA A 192 17.47 -38.77 -9.33
C ALA A 192 16.94 -40.20 -9.61
N ASN A 193 17.59 -41.20 -9.00
CA ASN A 193 17.37 -42.63 -9.28
C ASN A 193 17.36 -43.52 -8.01
N ALA A 194 17.33 -42.92 -6.81
CA ALA A 194 17.52 -43.63 -5.54
C ALA A 194 16.36 -43.36 -4.57
N GLU A 195 15.15 -43.68 -5.01
CA GLU A 195 13.90 -43.43 -4.29
C GLU A 195 13.83 -44.20 -2.96
N ASP A 196 14.21 -45.48 -2.95
CA ASP A 196 14.20 -46.30 -1.73
C ASP A 196 15.14 -45.73 -0.66
N ALA A 197 16.33 -45.28 -1.07
CA ALA A 197 17.29 -44.66 -0.16
C ALA A 197 16.79 -43.31 0.37
N ALA A 198 16.17 -42.49 -0.48
CA ALA A 198 15.57 -41.22 -0.07
C ALA A 198 14.40 -41.44 0.90
N SER A 199 13.53 -42.41 0.61
CA SER A 199 12.38 -42.77 1.45
C SER A 199 12.81 -43.34 2.79
N SER A 200 13.87 -44.16 2.81
CA SER A 200 14.47 -44.68 4.05
C SER A 200 15.03 -43.53 4.89
N LEU A 201 15.75 -42.60 4.27
CA LEU A 201 16.28 -41.43 4.96
C LEU A 201 15.19 -40.51 5.53
N VAL A 202 14.07 -40.32 4.81
CA VAL A 202 12.91 -39.57 5.34
C VAL A 202 12.39 -40.23 6.62
N ARG A 203 12.21 -41.57 6.62
CA ARG A 203 11.75 -42.31 7.80
C ARG A 203 12.73 -42.16 8.96
N GLU A 204 14.03 -42.32 8.71
CA GLU A 204 15.05 -42.14 9.74
C GLU A 204 15.03 -40.74 10.38
N ILE A 205 14.81 -39.69 9.58
CA ILE A 205 14.68 -38.33 10.09
C ILE A 205 13.38 -38.17 10.91
N SER A 206 12.27 -38.73 10.44
CA SER A 206 10.98 -38.67 11.15
C SER A 206 10.95 -39.47 12.44
N ASP A 207 11.63 -40.61 12.50
CA ASP A 207 11.78 -41.42 13.71
C ASP A 207 12.61 -40.68 14.79
N ALA A 208 13.46 -39.74 14.37
CA ALA A 208 14.20 -38.82 15.22
C ALA A 208 13.45 -37.49 15.50
N ASP A 209 12.13 -37.46 15.29
CA ASP A 209 11.24 -36.28 15.45
C ASP A 209 11.56 -35.10 14.51
N GLY A 210 12.36 -35.34 13.46
CA GLY A 210 12.67 -34.38 12.41
C GLY A 210 11.61 -34.36 11.30
N LYS A 211 11.59 -33.26 10.53
CA LYS A 211 10.63 -33.09 9.41
C LYS A 211 11.35 -33.23 8.07
N ALA A 212 11.03 -34.27 7.30
CA ALA A 212 11.61 -34.48 5.98
C ALA A 212 10.58 -34.95 4.95
N ILE A 213 10.80 -34.60 3.68
CA ILE A 213 10.12 -35.18 2.52
C ILE A 213 11.13 -35.53 1.44
N ALA A 214 10.80 -36.51 0.58
CA ALA A 214 11.60 -36.86 -0.60
C ALA A 214 10.89 -36.36 -1.87
N ILE A 215 11.63 -35.75 -2.78
CA ILE A 215 11.17 -35.31 -4.09
C ILE A 215 12.14 -35.79 -5.17
N ARG A 216 11.63 -36.01 -6.38
CA ARG A 216 12.41 -36.41 -7.54
C ARG A 216 12.83 -35.21 -8.37
#